data_AF-A0A7X7LM42-F1
#
_entry.id   AF-A0A7X7LM42-F1
#
_cell.length_a   1.000
_cell.length_b   1.000
_cell.length_c   1.000
_cell.angle_alpha   90.00
_cell.angle_beta   90.00
_cell.angle_gamma   90.00
#
_symmetry.space_group_name_H-M   'P 1'
#
loop_
_entity.id
_entity.type
_entity.pdbx_description
1 polymer ?
#
loop_
_entity_poly.entity_id
_entity_poly.type
_entity_poly.pdbx_seq_one_letter_code
_entity_poly.pdbx_strand_id
1 'polypeptide(L)' 'MELPQILSNPLVYFTIITWSIIWKGLALWRAARLNQPGWFIALLVINTVGIFEIIYLLVTNKKYKEFNQ' A
#
# COMPACT_ATOMS: atom_id res chain seq x y z
N MET A 1 -27.45 9.30 -16.72
CA MET A 1 -25.98 9.49 -16.70
C MET A 1 -25.40 8.15 -17.10
N GLU A 2 -25.10 7.96 -18.38
CA GLU A 2 -24.44 6.73 -18.87
C GLU A 2 -23.08 6.65 -18.19
N LEU A 3 -22.84 5.63 -17.35
CA LEU A 3 -21.53 5.45 -16.74
C LEU A 3 -20.49 5.19 -17.86
N PRO A 4 -19.30 5.80 -17.79
CA PRO A 4 -18.32 5.70 -18.86
C PRO A 4 -17.87 4.24 -19.00
N GLN A 5 -18.00 3.70 -20.21
CA GLN A 5 -17.69 2.31 -20.55
C GLN A 5 -16.22 1.92 -20.21
N ILE A 6 -15.34 2.91 -20.03
CA ILE A 6 -13.97 2.76 -19.54
C ILE A 6 -13.89 2.03 -18.18
N LEU A 7 -14.88 2.24 -17.29
CA LEU A 7 -14.95 1.56 -15.99
C LEU A 7 -15.41 0.10 -16.07
N SER A 8 -15.95 -0.34 -17.21
CA SER A 8 -16.36 -1.74 -17.42
C SER A 8 -15.24 -2.63 -17.93
N ASN A 9 -14.06 -2.05 -18.21
CA ASN A 9 -12.95 -2.77 -18.82
C ASN A 9 -12.15 -3.54 -17.75
N PRO A 10 -12.11 -4.90 -17.79
CA PRO A 10 -11.47 -5.71 -16.74
C PRO A 10 -10.00 -5.34 -16.51
N LEU A 11 -9.31 -4.87 -17.56
CA LEU A 11 -7.92 -4.42 -17.53
C LEU A 11 -7.68 -3.29 -16.52
N VAL A 12 -8.61 -2.34 -16.41
CA VAL A 12 -8.49 -1.20 -15.49
C VAL A 12 -8.49 -1.67 -14.04
N TYR A 13 -9.36 -2.62 -13.71
CA TYR A 13 -9.38 -3.25 -12.38
C TYR A 13 -8.08 -3.99 -12.09
N PHE A 14 -7.54 -4.76 -13.04
CA PHE A 14 -6.27 -5.47 -12.85
C PHE A 14 -5.11 -4.51 -12.58
N THR A 15 -5.04 -3.37 -13.29
CA THR A 15 -4.01 -2.36 -13.05
C THR A 15 -4.09 -1.77 -11.64
N ILE A 16 -5.30 -1.38 -11.20
CA ILE A 16 -5.51 -0.79 -9.86
C ILE A 16 -5.20 -1.79 -8.75
N ILE A 17 -5.61 -3.05 -8.91
CA ILE A 17 -5.34 -4.11 -7.95
C ILE A 17 -3.84 -4.39 -7.86
N THR A 18 -3.17 -4.56 -9.00
CA THR A 18 -1.72 -4.82 -9.05
C THR A 18 -0.96 -3.67 -8.39
N TRP A 19 -1.31 -2.43 -8.73
CA TRP A 19 -0.73 -1.23 -8.12
C TRP A 19 -0.91 -1.22 -6.60
N SER A 20 -2.13 -1.47 -6.11
CA SER A 20 -2.44 -1.48 -4.68
C SER A 20 -1.69 -2.59 -3.93
N ILE A 21 -1.58 -3.79 -4.51
CA ILE A 21 -0.88 -4.92 -3.91
C ILE A 21 0.61 -4.62 -3.75
N ILE A 22 1.25 -3.98 -4.74
CA ILE A 22 2.67 -3.63 -4.68
C ILE A 22 2.94 -2.70 -3.49
N TRP A 23 2.18 -1.61 -3.36
CA TRP A 23 2.35 -0.67 -2.25
C TRP A 23 2.02 -1.29 -0.89
N LYS A 24 0.95 -2.08 -0.81
CA LYS A 24 0.56 -2.77 0.41
C LYS A 24 1.59 -3.80 0.85
N GLY A 25 2.13 -4.59 -0.07
CA GLY A 25 3.21 -5.54 0.22
C GLY A 25 4.48 -4.84 0.73
N LEU A 26 4.89 -3.75 0.10
CA LEU A 26 6.05 -2.95 0.54
C LEU A 26 5.86 -2.36 1.94
N ALA A 27 4.68 -1.77 2.22
CA ALA A 27 4.38 -1.18 3.51
C ALA A 27 4.32 -2.22 4.63
N LEU A 28 3.67 -3.36 4.39
CA LEU A 28 3.59 -4.47 5.34
C LEU A 28 4.98 -5.09 5.61
N TRP A 29 5.80 -5.29 4.57
CA TRP A 29 7.17 -5.79 4.74
C TRP A 29 7.99 -4.82 5.60
N ARG A 30 7.91 -3.52 5.33
CA ARG A 30 8.60 -2.51 6.16
C ARG A 30 8.10 -2.51 7.61
N ALA A 31 6.79 -2.61 7.84
CA ALA A 31 6.22 -2.70 9.18
C ALA A 31 6.67 -3.94 9.96
N ALA A 32 6.75 -5.10 9.29
CA ALA A 32 7.28 -6.32 9.88
C ALA A 32 8.77 -6.17 10.23
N ARG A 33 9.58 -5.60 9.33
CA ARG A 33 11.03 -5.36 9.59
C ARG A 33 11.28 -4.40 10.73
N LEU A 34 10.46 -3.36 10.87
CA LEU A 34 10.57 -2.37 11.93
C LEU A 34 9.92 -2.80 13.26
N ASN A 35 9.44 -4.05 13.37
CA ASN A 35 8.75 -4.56 14.55
C ASN A 35 7.57 -3.66 15.00
N GLN A 36 6.77 -3.18 14.03
CA GLN A 36 5.61 -2.33 14.29
C GLN A 36 4.29 -3.09 14.05
N PRO A 37 3.86 -3.97 14.98
CA PRO A 37 2.68 -4.81 14.79
C PRO A 37 1.37 -4.00 14.69
N GLY A 38 1.28 -2.88 15.43
CA GLY A 38 0.12 -1.97 15.31
C GLY A 38 -0.03 -1.37 13.91
N TRP A 39 1.09 -0.95 13.30
CA TRP A 39 1.10 -0.45 11.92
C TRP A 39 0.85 -1.56 10.90
N PHE A 40 1.35 -2.77 11.14
CA PHE A 40 1.06 -3.93 10.30
C PHE A 40 -0.45 -4.20 10.23
N ILE A 41 -1.14 -4.20 11.38
CA ILE A 41 -2.60 -4.39 11.45
C ILE A 41 -3.33 -3.21 10.79
N ALA A 42 -2.92 -1.97 11.06
CA ALA A 42 -3.53 -0.79 10.46
C ALA A 42 -3.44 -0.82 8.92
N LEU A 43 -2.28 -1.15 8.35
CA LEU A 43 -2.07 -1.30 6.90
C LEU A 43 -2.87 -2.46 6.30
N LEU A 44 -3.17 -3.50 7.09
CA LEU A 44 -3.99 -4.62 6.63
C LEU A 44 -5.47 -4.22 6.54
N VAL A 45 -6.00 -3.58 7.58
CA VAL A 45 -7.41 -3.21 7.71
C VAL A 45 -7.76 -2.00 6.85
N ILE A 46 -6.90 -0.98 6.83
CA ILE A 46 -7.12 0.24 6.05
C ILE A 46 -6.72 -0.05 4.60
N ASN A 47 -7.71 0.05 3.70
CA ASN A 47 -7.53 -0.23 2.28
C ASN A 47 -7.86 1.05 1.48
N THR A 48 -6.88 1.96 1.37
CA THR A 48 -7.05 3.26 0.69
C THR A 48 -6.44 3.28 -0.71
N VAL A 49 -6.39 2.12 -1.40
CA VAL A 49 -5.83 2.01 -2.76
C VAL A 49 -4.36 2.47 -2.84
N GLY A 50 -3.55 2.12 -1.83
CA GLY A 50 -2.10 2.40 -1.83
C GLY A 50 -1.69 3.76 -1.23
N ILE A 51 -2.59 4.72 -1.03
CA ILE A 51 -2.23 6.07 -0.54
C ILE A 51 -1.70 6.05 0.90
N PHE A 52 -2.42 5.40 1.81
CA PHE A 52 -2.01 5.28 3.22
C PHE A 52 -0.69 4.51 3.35
N GLU A 53 -0.51 3.49 2.51
CA GLU A 53 0.70 2.68 2.44
C GLU A 53 1.91 3.50 1.97
N ILE A 54 1.74 4.37 0.97
CA ILE A 54 2.79 5.30 0.51
C ILE A 54 3.18 6.28 1.62
N ILE A 55 2.20 6.86 2.33
CA ILE A 55 2.48 7.78 3.45
C ILE A 55 3.29 7.07 4.54
N TYR A 56 2.88 5.85 4.91
CA TYR A 56 3.62 5.05 5.88
C TYR A 56 5.07 4.80 5.44
N LEU A 57 5.28 4.44 4.17
CA LEU A 57 6.62 4.24 3.61
C LEU A 57 7.45 5.53 3.70
N LEU A 58 6.90 6.70 3.37
CA LEU A 58 7.62 7.97 3.43
C LEU A 58 8.02 8.33 4.88
N VAL A 59 7.10 8.21 5.83
CA VAL A 59 7.34 8.56 7.25
C VAL A 59 8.35 7.60 7.89
N THR A 60 8.28 6.31 7.58
CA THR A 60 9.19 5.30 8.15
C THR A 60 10.52 5.15 7.40
N ASN A 61 10.75 5.93 6.34
CA ASN A 61 11.95 5.81 5.50
C ASN A 61 13.26 5.99 6.29
N LYS A 62 13.32 6.96 7.21
CA LYS A 62 14.52 7.18 8.05
C LYS A 62 14.81 5.98 8.96
N LYS A 63 13.80 5.54 9.73
CA LYS A 63 13.91 4.38 10.63
C LYS A 63 14.28 3.09 9.87
N TYR A 64 13.74 2.93 8.66
CA TYR A 64 14.07 1.79 7.80
C TYR A 64 15.51 1.81 7.31
N LYS A 65 16.05 2.99 6.97
CA LYS A 65 17.45 3.13 6.57
C LYS A 65 18.41 2.82 7.72
N GLU A 66 18.12 3.33 8.92
CA GLU A 66 18.92 3.05 10.14
C GLU A 66 18.93 1.56 10.51
N PHE A 67 17.80 0.85 10.35
CA PHE A 67 17.73 -0.59 10.63
C PHE A 67 18.51 -1.45 9.61
N ASN A 68 18.61 -1.00 8.36
CA ASN A 68 19.25 -1.75 7.27
C ASN A 68 20.73 -1.39 7.07
N GLN A 69 21.27 -0.44 7.84
CA GLN A 69 22.66 -0.02 7.80
C GLN A 69 23.46 -0.76 8.87
#